data_AF-A0A2V9WG86-F1
#
_entry.id   AF-A0A2V9WG86-F1
#
_cell.length_a   1.000
_cell.length_b   1.000
_cell.length_c   1.000
_cell.angle_alpha   90.00
_cell.angle_beta   90.00
_cell.angle_gamma   90.00
#
_symmetry.space_group_name_H-M   'P 1'
#
loop_
_entity.id
_entity.type
_entity.pdbx_description
1 polymer ?
#
loop_
_entity_poly.entity_id
_entity_poly.type
_entity_poly.pdbx_seq_one_letter_code
_entity_poly.pdbx_strand_id
1 'polypeptide(L)'
;MPSAVCELPANVLGIYESVKKANGGIRGGCWDVLAWKRNRVTFLECKWKDNDNISPKQRAWLESALKAKIRLEQFAICEWEIADATQSPSA
;
A
#
# COMPACT_ATOMS: atom_id res chain seq x y z
N MET A 1 19.21 -12.92 2.11
CA MET A 1 17.98 -13.67 1.78
C MET A 1 17.69 -13.43 0.30
N PRO A 2 17.60 -14.46 -0.56
CA PRO A 2 17.10 -14.24 -1.91
C PRO A 2 15.69 -13.65 -1.81
N SER A 3 15.40 -12.62 -2.62
CA SER A 3 14.04 -12.08 -2.71
C SER A 3 13.11 -13.20 -3.13
N ALA A 4 12.14 -13.53 -2.30
CA ALA A 4 11.07 -14.44 -2.72
C ALA A 4 10.37 -13.79 -3.91
N VAL A 5 10.51 -14.40 -5.09
CA VAL A 5 9.81 -13.93 -6.29
C VAL A 5 8.39 -14.48 -6.20
N CYS A 6 7.42 -13.58 -6.16
CA CYS A 6 6.01 -13.91 -6.19
C CYS A 6 5.42 -13.40 -7.50
N GLU A 7 4.87 -14.30 -8.31
CA GLU A 7 4.07 -13.92 -9.46
C GLU A 7 2.67 -13.55 -9.00
N LEU A 8 2.18 -12.38 -9.44
CA LEU A 8 0.84 -11.93 -9.13
C LEU A 8 -0.19 -12.72 -9.96
N PRO A 9 -1.29 -13.20 -9.35
CA PRO A 9 -2.41 -13.72 -10.11
C PRO A 9 -2.92 -12.68 -11.12
N ALA A 10 -3.40 -13.13 -12.28
CA ALA A 10 -3.76 -12.25 -13.39
C ALA A 10 -4.73 -11.12 -13.02
N ASN A 11 -5.70 -11.38 -12.13
CA ASN A 11 -6.63 -10.36 -11.66
C ASN A 11 -5.96 -9.29 -10.79
N VAL A 12 -4.99 -9.67 -9.95
CA VAL A 12 -4.24 -8.77 -9.09
C VAL A 12 -3.26 -7.94 -9.93
N LEU A 13 -2.56 -8.60 -10.85
CA LEU A 13 -1.67 -7.94 -11.80
C LEU A 13 -2.42 -6.91 -12.66
N GLY A 14 -3.62 -7.27 -13.15
CA GLY A 14 -4.45 -6.36 -13.94
C GLY A 14 -4.85 -5.09 -13.18
N ILE A 15 -5.17 -5.21 -11.89
CA ILE A 15 -5.44 -4.06 -11.02
C ILE A 15 -4.17 -3.22 -10.81
N TYR A 16 -3.04 -3.84 -10.50
CA TYR A 16 -1.77 -3.12 -10.34
C TYR A 16 -1.37 -2.34 -11.60
N GLU A 17 -1.41 -2.99 -12.77
CA GLU A 17 -1.05 -2.37 -14.03
C GLU A 17 -2.04 -1.28 -14.46
N SER A 18 -3.34 -1.38 -14.11
CA SER A 18 -4.31 -0.32 -14.38
C SER A 18 -4.01 0.95 -13.59
N VAL A 19 -3.64 0.82 -12.31
CA VAL A 19 -3.21 1.96 -11.47
C VAL A 19 -1.90 2.55 -12.00
N LYS A 20 -0.91 1.70 -12.29
CA LYS A 20 0.38 2.15 -12.85
C LYS A 20 0.19 2.89 -14.17
N LYS A 21 -0.66 2.38 -15.07
CA LYS A 21 -0.99 3.05 -16.34
C LYS A 21 -1.66 4.41 -16.09
N ALA A 22 -2.61 4.49 -15.16
CA ALA A 22 -3.25 5.75 -14.79
C ALA A 22 -2.27 6.75 -14.15
N ASN A 23 -1.23 6.26 -13.47
CA ASN A 23 -0.12 7.05 -12.91
C ASN A 23 0.99 7.35 -13.94
N GLY A 24 0.67 7.38 -15.24
CA GLY A 24 1.62 7.69 -16.31
C GLY A 24 2.69 6.62 -16.56
N GLY A 25 2.44 5.37 -16.15
CA GLY A 25 3.41 4.26 -16.25
C GLY A 25 4.47 4.25 -15.15
N ILE A 26 4.45 5.23 -14.25
CA ILE A 26 5.45 5.41 -13.20
C ILE A 26 5.08 4.57 -11.97
N ARG A 27 6.05 3.84 -11.40
CA ARG A 27 5.89 3.04 -10.19
C ARG A 27 6.05 3.82 -8.88
N GLY A 28 6.64 5.02 -8.95
CA GLY A 28 6.89 5.86 -7.79
C GLY A 28 5.59 6.22 -7.06
N GLY A 29 5.59 6.08 -5.74
CA GLY A 29 4.41 6.31 -4.91
C GLY A 29 3.48 5.09 -4.76
N CYS A 30 3.79 3.95 -5.39
CA CYS A 30 3.11 2.70 -5.08
C CYS A 30 3.22 2.40 -3.58
N TRP A 31 2.11 1.96 -3.00
CA TRP A 31 2.04 1.63 -1.59
C TRP A 31 2.82 0.34 -1.30
N ASP A 32 3.33 0.23 -0.08
CA ASP A 32 4.32 -0.77 0.32
C ASP A 32 3.83 -2.22 0.16
N VAL A 33 2.56 -2.47 0.43
CA VAL A 33 1.96 -3.82 0.41
C VAL A 33 0.79 -3.88 -0.56
N LEU A 34 0.80 -4.89 -1.42
CA LEU A 34 -0.34 -5.31 -2.22
C LEU A 34 -0.82 -6.67 -1.72
N ALA A 35 -1.89 -6.69 -0.94
CA ALA A 35 -2.48 -7.90 -0.40
C ALA A 35 -3.68 -8.34 -1.25
N TRP A 36 -3.91 -9.65 -1.34
CA TRP A 36 -5.10 -10.18 -2.01
C TRP A 36 -5.66 -11.40 -1.29
N LYS A 37 -6.97 -11.59 -1.43
CA LYS A 37 -7.68 -12.81 -1.04
C LYS A 37 -8.79 -13.07 -2.05
N ARG A 38 -8.64 -14.14 -2.84
CA ARG A 38 -9.52 -14.42 -3.99
C ARG A 38 -9.57 -13.20 -4.92
N ASN A 39 -10.73 -12.57 -5.04
CA ASN A 39 -10.96 -11.42 -5.92
C ASN A 39 -10.85 -10.06 -5.21
N ARG A 40 -10.50 -10.04 -3.92
CA ARG A 40 -10.31 -8.79 -3.16
C ARG A 40 -8.84 -8.43 -3.17
N VAL A 41 -8.54 -7.18 -3.48
CA VAL A 41 -7.19 -6.60 -3.47
C VAL A 41 -7.20 -5.39 -2.55
N THR A 42 -6.16 -5.26 -1.73
CA THR A 42 -5.95 -4.13 -0.83
C THR A 42 -4.51 -3.63 -0.96
N PHE A 43 -4.36 -2.32 -1.15
CA PHE A 43 -3.10 -1.60 -1.03
C PHE A 43 -2.95 -1.14 0.42
N LEU A 44 -1.80 -1.40 1.04
CA LEU A 44 -1.45 -0.84 2.34
C LEU A 44 -0.16 -0.03 2.27
N GLU A 45 -0.23 1.16 2.85
CA GLU A 45 0.92 2.03 3.05
C GLU A 45 1.29 1.98 4.53
N CYS A 46 2.55 1.66 4.82
CA CYS A 46 3.07 1.59 6.17
C CYS A 46 3.60 2.96 6.60
N LYS A 47 3.19 3.42 7.78
CA LYS A 47 3.63 4.72 8.32
C LYS A 47 4.07 4.58 9.77
N TRP A 48 5.27 5.05 10.07
CA TRP A 48 5.64 5.28 11.45
C TRP A 48 4.85 6.49 11.96
N LYS A 49 4.01 6.25 12.96
CA LYS A 49 3.24 7.27 13.67
C LYS A 49 4.12 8.45 14.06
N ASP A 50 3.62 9.65 13.80
CA ASP A 50 4.25 10.95 14.07
C ASP A 50 5.60 11.21 13.36
N ASN A 51 6.13 10.25 12.59
CA ASN A 51 7.43 10.35 11.92
C ASN A 51 7.30 10.33 10.40
N ASP A 52 6.32 9.60 9.87
CA ASP A 52 6.06 9.51 8.44
C ASP A 52 4.71 10.12 8.07
N ASN A 53 4.72 10.89 6.98
CA ASN A 53 3.50 11.42 6.36
C ASN A 53 3.29 10.80 4.97
N ILE A 54 2.05 10.82 4.49
CA ILE A 54 1.75 10.47 3.10
C ILE A 54 2.41 11.48 2.16
N SER A 55 3.33 11.01 1.33
CA SER A 55 4.05 11.87 0.38
C SER A 55 3.14 12.29 -0.80
N PRO A 56 3.48 13.37 -1.52
CA PRO A 56 2.76 13.77 -2.73
C PRO A 56 2.69 12.66 -3.80
N LYS A 57 3.73 11.83 -3.91
CA LYS A 57 3.76 10.71 -4.86
C LYS A 57 2.79 9.59 -4.45
N GLN A 58 2.69 9.30 -3.14
CA GLN A 58 1.74 8.30 -2.61
C GLN A 58 0.30 8.77 -2.77
N ARG A 59 0.05 10.07 -2.60
CA ARG A 59 -1.24 10.69 -2.92
C ARG A 59 -1.56 10.58 -4.41
N ALA A 60 -0.61 10.89 -5.29
CA ALA A 60 -0.80 10.78 -6.74
C ALA A 60 -1.10 9.34 -7.19
N TRP A 61 -0.47 8.34 -6.55
CA TRP A 61 -0.78 6.93 -6.78
C TRP A 61 -2.23 6.60 -6.39
N LEU A 62 -2.68 7.00 -5.20
CA LEU A 62 -4.07 6.82 -4.75
C LEU A 62 -5.05 7.52 -5.70
N GLU A 63 -4.81 8.78 -6.06
CA GLU A 63 -5.67 9.52 -6.99
C GLU A 63 -5.75 8.83 -8.36
N SER A 64 -4.63 8.29 -8.85
CA SER A 64 -4.58 7.52 -10.10
C SER A 64 -5.38 6.22 -10.00
N ALA A 65 -5.35 5.55 -8.85
CA ALA A 65 -6.14 4.34 -8.62
C ALA A 65 -7.65 4.63 -8.59
N LEU A 66 -8.06 5.72 -7.96
CA LEU A 66 -9.45 6.16 -7.95
C LEU A 66 -9.93 6.51 -9.37
N LYS A 67 -9.09 7.17 -10.18
CA LYS A 67 -9.36 7.41 -11.62
C LYS A 67 -9.51 6.10 -12.40
N ALA A 68 -8.71 5.09 -12.06
CA ALA A 68 -8.79 3.74 -12.61
C ALA A 68 -9.96 2.90 -12.04
N LYS A 69 -10.90 3.53 -11.31
CA LYS A 69 -12.09 2.89 -10.72
C LYS A 69 -11.80 1.85 -9.64
N ILE A 70 -10.60 1.87 -9.05
CA ILE A 70 -10.34 1.13 -7.81
C ILE A 70 -11.00 1.89 -6.68
N ARG A 71 -11.69 1.16 -5.79
CA ARG A 71 -12.48 1.80 -4.73
C ARG A 71 -11.59 2.18 -3.55
N LEU A 72 -11.97 3.24 -2.82
CA LEU A 72 -11.20 3.74 -1.69
C LEU A 72 -11.07 2.70 -0.56
N GLU A 73 -12.05 1.81 -0.37
CA GLU A 73 -12.03 0.77 0.67
C GLU A 73 -10.96 -0.31 0.39
N GLN A 74 -10.34 -0.28 -0.78
CA GLN A 74 -9.19 -1.11 -1.13
C GLN A 74 -7.86 -0.47 -0.72
N PHE A 75 -7.88 0.67 -0.02
CA PHE A 75 -6.70 1.36 0.47
C PHE A 75 -6.78 1.48 2.00
N ALA A 76 -5.70 1.13 2.69
CA ALA A 76 -5.59 1.30 4.14
C ALA A 76 -4.19 1.81 4.53
N ILE A 77 -4.12 2.63 5.57
CA ILE A 77 -2.85 3.00 6.20
C ILE A 77 -2.61 2.04 7.36
N CYS A 78 -1.45 1.38 7.36
CA CYS A 78 -0.97 0.60 8.50
C CYS A 78 -0.01 1.48 9.29
N GLU A 79 -0.54 2.14 10.31
CA GLU A 79 0.25 2.97 11.21
C GLU A 79 0.83 2.12 12.35
N TRP A 80 2.09 2.36 12.69
CA TRP A 80 2.82 1.63 13.73
C TRP A 80 3.72 2.57 14.55
N GLU A 81 4.07 2.15 15.75
CA GLU A 81 5.04 2.81 16.62
C GLU A 81 5.99 1.75 17.20
N ILE A 82 7.22 2.12 17.54
CA ILE A 82 8.11 1.22 18.28
C ILE A 82 7.69 1.30 19.75
N ALA A 83 7.26 0.17 20.30
CA ALA A 83 7.00 0.08 21.73
C ALA A 83 8.30 0.38 22.49
N ASP A 84 8.28 1.38 23.36
CA ASP A 84 9.37 1.61 24.31
C ASP A 84 9.52 0.36 25.18
N ALA A 85 10.71 -0.25 25.15
CA ALA A 85 11.03 -1.44 25.94
C ALA A 85 10.99 -1.22 27.47
N THR A 86 10.57 -0.04 27.94
CA THR A 86 10.59 0.41 29.33
C THR A 86 9.22 0.58 29.97
N GLN A 87 8.11 0.35 29.26
CA GLN A 87 6.80 0.35 29.91
C GLN A 87 6.53 -1.01 30.57
N SER A 88 6.90 -1.11 31.85
CA SER A 88 6.33 -2.12 32.73
C SER A 88 4.81 -1.93 32.77
N PRO A 89 4.00 -2.99 32.79
CA PRO A 89 2.55 -2.85 32.86
C PRO A 89 2.19 -2.14 34.17
N SER A 90 1.47 -1.02 34.07
CA SER A 90 0.73 -0.48 35.20
C SER A 90 -0.25 -1.54 35.68
N ALA A 91 -0.13 -1.91 36.96
CA ALA A 91 -1.13 -2.68 37.67
C ALA A 91 -2.48 -1.93 37.75
#